data_AF-A0A7M1AYC9-F1
#
_entry.id   AF-A0A7M1AYC9-F1
#
_cell.length_a   1.000
_cell.length_b   1.000
_cell.length_c   1.000
_cell.angle_alpha   90.00
_cell.angle_beta   90.00
_cell.angle_gamma   90.00
#
_symmetry.space_group_name_H-M   'P 1'
#
loop_
_entity.id
_entity.type
_entity.pdbx_description
1 polymer ?
#
loop_
_entity_poly.entity_id
_entity_poly.type
_entity_poly.pdbx_seq_one_letter_code
_entity_poly.pdbx_strand_id
1 'polypeptide(L)'
;MKLISGAECVRRLRQAGVYKGKESYFSQLVQKGVIPYHQKEASPKKWYVLDEVKQALKDWEDPSRDAQREANEAKRRELAISQKINELESTLLANIESFKSVKTLNADDFNLDDLEDMTQEEFKQELKEINSSNMLISEMATDYFRELSEKGHTGNTYLVLASEAVEFFQKWLMLDESIEEFYGVTKK
;
A
#
# COMPACT_ATOMS: atom_id res chain seq x y z
N MET A 1 34.23 -14.15 -42.41
CA MET A 1 33.85 -13.55 -41.12
C MET A 1 33.50 -12.09 -41.32
N LYS A 2 32.26 -11.66 -41.02
CA LYS A 2 31.81 -10.27 -41.28
C LYS A 2 32.03 -9.40 -40.05
N LEU A 3 33.02 -8.52 -40.11
CA LEU A 3 33.33 -7.55 -39.07
C LEU A 3 32.38 -6.36 -39.14
N ILE A 4 31.73 -6.03 -38.02
CA ILE A 4 30.80 -4.90 -37.89
C ILE A 4 31.25 -3.92 -36.80
N SER A 5 30.80 -2.67 -36.88
CA SER A 5 31.07 -1.66 -35.85
C SER A 5 30.27 -1.95 -34.58
N GLY A 6 30.67 -1.34 -33.46
CA GLY A 6 29.95 -1.48 -32.18
C GLY A 6 28.49 -1.05 -32.27
N ALA A 7 28.22 0.11 -32.86
CA ALA A 7 26.87 0.63 -33.06
C ALA A 7 26.00 -0.32 -33.92
N GLU A 8 26.56 -0.86 -35.00
CA GLU A 8 25.87 -1.82 -35.86
C GLU A 8 25.64 -3.16 -35.15
N CYS A 9 26.58 -3.59 -34.30
CA CYS A 9 26.44 -4.79 -33.47
C CYS A 9 25.30 -4.65 -32.47
N VAL A 10 25.27 -3.55 -31.68
CA VAL A 10 24.21 -3.27 -30.71
C VAL A 10 22.84 -3.20 -31.39
N ARG A 11 22.76 -2.56 -32.56
CA ARG A 11 21.51 -2.47 -33.34
C ARG A 11 20.99 -3.85 -33.72
N ARG A 12 21.86 -4.72 -34.26
CA ARG A 12 21.49 -6.09 -34.64
C ARG A 12 21.14 -6.98 -33.45
N LEU A 13 21.84 -6.82 -32.32
CA LEU A 13 21.55 -7.56 -31.09
C LEU A 13 20.19 -7.18 -30.50
N ARG A 14 19.80 -5.90 -30.59
CA ARG A 14 18.46 -5.43 -30.19
C ARG A 14 17.36 -5.97 -31.09
N GLN A 15 17.57 -5.93 -32.41
CA GLN A 15 16.62 -6.48 -33.39
C GLN A 15 16.42 -7.99 -33.19
N ALA A 16 17.47 -8.71 -32.81
CA ALA A 16 17.41 -10.13 -32.50
C ALA A 16 16.85 -10.44 -31.08
N GLY A 17 16.52 -9.43 -30.27
CA GLY A 17 16.01 -9.60 -28.90
C GLY A 17 17.04 -10.10 -27.87
N VAL A 18 18.30 -10.27 -28.26
CA VAL A 18 19.39 -10.83 -27.41
C VAL A 18 19.95 -9.78 -26.45
N TYR A 19 19.83 -8.49 -26.76
CA TYR A 19 20.40 -7.41 -25.95
C TYR A 19 19.37 -6.30 -25.67
N LYS A 20 19.10 -6.01 -24.39
CA LYS A 20 18.16 -4.97 -23.94
C LYS A 20 18.85 -3.78 -23.24
N GLY A 21 20.19 -3.74 -23.22
CA GLY A 21 20.97 -2.72 -22.50
C GLY A 21 21.18 -1.40 -23.25
N LYS A 22 21.64 -0.37 -22.52
CA LYS A 22 22.16 0.88 -23.10
C LYS A 22 23.54 0.64 -23.73
N GLU A 23 23.90 1.41 -24.75
CA GLU A 23 25.20 1.26 -25.45
C GLU A 23 26.41 1.45 -24.54
N SER A 24 26.29 2.27 -23.50
CA SER A 24 27.31 2.40 -22.45
C SER A 24 27.62 1.07 -21.73
N TYR A 25 26.60 0.26 -21.47
CA TYR A 25 26.77 -1.06 -20.85
C TYR A 25 27.43 -2.05 -21.80
N PHE A 26 27.16 -1.96 -23.11
CA PHE A 26 27.85 -2.76 -24.12
C PHE A 26 29.35 -2.47 -24.09
N SER A 27 29.74 -1.19 -24.07
CA SER A 27 31.15 -0.78 -23.95
C SER A 27 31.80 -1.25 -22.65
N GLN A 28 31.07 -1.25 -21.54
CA GLN A 28 31.56 -1.80 -20.26
C GLN A 28 31.81 -3.31 -20.33
N LEU A 29 30.92 -4.09 -20.96
CA LEU A 29 31.11 -5.53 -21.13
C LEU A 29 32.31 -5.85 -22.04
N VAL A 30 32.54 -5.02 -23.06
CA VAL A 30 33.77 -5.10 -23.88
C VAL A 30 35.02 -4.80 -23.07
N GLN A 31 34.98 -3.79 -22.18
CA GLN A 31 36.12 -3.46 -21.31
C GLN A 31 36.39 -4.55 -20.26
N LYS A 32 35.34 -5.19 -19.74
CA LYS A 32 35.44 -6.32 -18.81
C LYS A 32 35.89 -7.63 -19.48
N GLY A 33 36.12 -7.63 -20.80
CA GLY A 33 36.53 -8.82 -21.56
C GLY A 33 35.40 -9.82 -21.80
N VAL A 34 34.16 -9.49 -21.44
CA VAL A 34 32.99 -10.36 -21.65
C VAL A 34 32.65 -10.44 -23.14
N ILE A 35 32.65 -9.30 -23.83
CA ILE A 35 32.34 -9.25 -25.26
C ILE A 35 33.66 -9.27 -26.05
N PRO A 36 33.89 -10.28 -26.89
CA PRO A 36 35.09 -10.35 -27.73
C PRO A 36 35.05 -9.26 -28.80
N TYR A 37 36.23 -8.74 -29.15
CA TYR A 37 36.42 -7.79 -30.23
C TYR A 37 37.70 -8.06 -30.98
N HIS A 38 37.73 -7.60 -32.23
CA HIS A 38 38.83 -7.74 -33.16
C HIS A 38 39.38 -6.36 -33.53
N GLN A 39 40.67 -6.29 -33.82
CA GLN A 39 41.34 -5.10 -34.34
C GLN A 39 41.77 -5.37 -35.78
N LYS A 40 41.72 -4.34 -36.63
CA LYS A 40 42.28 -4.40 -37.98
C LYS A 40 43.68 -3.80 -37.94
N GLU A 41 44.63 -4.37 -38.69
CA GLU A 41 46.05 -3.97 -38.68
C GLU A 41 46.28 -2.45 -38.89
N ALA A 42 45.37 -1.77 -39.58
CA ALA A 42 45.46 -0.33 -39.86
C ALA A 42 44.40 0.54 -39.15
N SER A 43 43.68 0.02 -38.15
CA SER A 43 42.63 0.79 -37.47
C SER A 43 42.58 0.55 -35.97
N PRO A 44 42.64 1.61 -35.13
CA PRO A 44 42.49 1.48 -33.68
C PRO A 44 41.04 1.17 -33.24
N LYS A 45 40.09 1.08 -34.19
CA LYS A 45 38.69 0.84 -33.91
C LYS A 45 38.44 -0.65 -33.60
N LYS A 46 37.60 -0.90 -32.59
CA LYS A 46 37.12 -2.24 -32.23
C LYS A 46 36.05 -2.70 -33.23
N TRP A 47 36.22 -3.92 -33.73
CA TRP A 47 35.29 -4.59 -34.63
C TRP A 47 34.72 -5.84 -33.97
N TYR A 48 33.48 -6.18 -34.30
CA TYR A 48 32.76 -7.25 -33.63
C TYR A 48 32.27 -8.26 -34.66
N VAL A 49 32.14 -9.51 -34.24
CA VAL A 49 31.47 -10.57 -35.00
C VAL A 49 30.20 -10.93 -34.27
N LEU A 50 29.07 -10.71 -34.93
CA LEU A 50 27.75 -10.74 -34.28
C LEU A 50 27.48 -12.05 -33.53
N ASP A 51 27.84 -13.19 -34.13
CA ASP A 51 27.55 -14.50 -33.54
C ASP A 51 28.43 -14.80 -32.32
N GLU A 52 29.69 -14.36 -32.31
CA GLU A 52 30.57 -14.44 -31.13
C GLU A 52 30.03 -13.60 -29.98
N VAL A 53 29.55 -12.38 -30.29
CA VAL A 53 28.97 -11.50 -29.28
C VAL A 53 27.65 -12.06 -28.73
N LYS A 54 26.81 -12.68 -29.57
CA LYS A 54 25.59 -13.36 -29.12
C LYS A 54 25.91 -14.52 -28.18
N GLN A 55 26.89 -15.34 -28.53
CA GLN A 55 27.30 -16.48 -27.71
C GLN A 55 27.86 -16.00 -26.37
N ALA A 56 28.77 -15.03 -26.39
CA ALA A 56 29.34 -14.44 -25.18
C ALA A 56 28.28 -13.81 -24.26
N LEU A 57 27.26 -13.15 -24.80
CA LEU A 57 26.15 -12.61 -24.01
C LEU A 57 25.20 -13.67 -23.47
N LYS A 58 25.09 -14.82 -24.15
CA LYS A 58 24.26 -15.95 -23.71
C LYS A 58 24.94 -16.73 -22.58
N ASP A 59 26.26 -16.88 -22.67
CA ASP A 59 27.09 -17.59 -21.69
C ASP A 59 27.41 -16.70 -20.47
N TRP A 60 27.21 -15.39 -20.59
CA TRP A 60 27.39 -14.44 -19.50
C TRP A 60 26.13 -14.29 -18.66
N GLU A 61 26.08 -15.01 -17.54
CA GLU A 61 25.19 -14.72 -16.42
C GLU A 61 25.82 -13.60 -15.58
N ASP A 62 25.16 -12.45 -15.42
CA ASP A 62 25.67 -11.33 -14.60
C ASP A 62 25.22 -11.51 -13.14
N PRO A 63 26.04 -12.09 -12.24
CA PRO A 63 25.61 -12.47 -10.90
C PRO A 63 25.30 -11.24 -10.04
N SER A 64 25.88 -10.08 -10.42
CA SER A 64 25.69 -8.82 -9.71
C SER A 64 24.30 -8.22 -9.91
N ARG A 65 23.65 -8.51 -11.04
CA ARG A 65 22.34 -7.92 -11.38
C ARG A 65 21.18 -8.63 -10.72
N ASP A 66 21.29 -9.93 -10.46
CA ASP A 66 20.23 -10.65 -9.75
C ASP A 66 20.24 -10.32 -8.26
N ALA A 67 21.42 -10.28 -7.63
CA ALA A 67 21.57 -9.79 -6.26
C ALA A 67 21.09 -8.33 -6.10
N GLN A 68 21.38 -7.46 -7.07
CA GLN A 68 20.92 -6.07 -7.04
C GLN A 68 19.41 -5.95 -7.29
N ARG A 69 18.81 -6.79 -8.15
CA ARG A 69 17.36 -6.84 -8.37
C ARG A 69 16.64 -7.29 -7.11
N GLU A 70 17.11 -8.37 -6.49
CA GLU A 70 16.55 -8.91 -5.26
C GLU A 70 16.63 -7.90 -4.10
N ALA A 71 17.77 -7.24 -3.92
CA ALA A 71 17.93 -6.19 -2.92
C ALA A 71 16.99 -4.99 -3.16
N ASN A 72 16.80 -4.58 -4.42
CA ASN A 72 15.86 -3.50 -4.76
C ASN A 72 14.40 -3.93 -4.57
N GLU A 73 14.07 -5.18 -4.85
CA GLU A 73 12.73 -5.72 -4.63
C GLU A 73 12.41 -5.82 -3.14
N ALA A 74 13.36 -6.28 -2.32
CA ALA A 74 13.24 -6.28 -0.87
C ALA A 74 12.97 -4.87 -0.31
N LYS A 75 13.75 -3.88 -0.74
CA LYS A 75 13.53 -2.47 -0.36
C LYS A 75 12.16 -1.94 -0.77
N ARG A 76 11.68 -2.30 -1.96
CA ARG A 76 10.34 -1.90 -2.42
C ARG A 76 9.24 -2.55 -1.59
N ARG A 77 9.39 -3.83 -1.23
CA ARG A 77 8.44 -4.52 -0.35
C ARG A 77 8.43 -3.88 1.04
N GLU A 78 9.59 -3.58 1.60
CA GLU A 78 9.73 -2.90 2.90
C GLU A 78 9.05 -1.52 2.88
N LEU A 79 9.31 -0.70 1.85
CA LEU A 79 8.67 0.60 1.69
C LEU A 79 7.14 0.46 1.57
N ALA A 80 6.66 -0.51 0.79
CA ALA A 80 5.22 -0.75 0.63
C ALA A 80 4.56 -1.19 1.94
N ILE A 81 5.24 -2.01 2.76
CA ILE A 81 4.75 -2.40 4.09
C ILE A 81 4.70 -1.18 5.01
N SER A 82 5.76 -0.38 5.05
CA SER A 82 5.80 0.83 5.87
C SER A 82 4.71 1.83 5.49
N GLN A 83 4.45 2.03 4.20
CA GLN A 83 3.34 2.86 3.73
C GLN A 83 1.99 2.35 4.23
N LYS A 84 1.73 1.05 4.11
CA LYS A 84 0.49 0.44 4.61
C LYS A 84 0.33 0.58 6.13
N ILE A 85 1.40 0.44 6.89
CA ILE A 85 1.38 0.64 8.34
C ILE A 85 0.98 2.08 8.66
N ASN A 86 1.57 3.07 7.98
CA ASN A 86 1.22 4.48 8.20
C ASN A 86 -0.23 4.80 7.82
N GLU A 87 -0.74 4.21 6.74
CA GLU A 87 -2.15 4.34 6.33
C GLU A 87 -3.11 3.76 7.38
N LEU A 88 -2.79 2.57 7.90
CA LEU A 88 -3.55 1.92 8.96
C LEU A 88 -3.52 2.76 10.24
N GLU A 89 -2.35 3.25 10.65
CA GLU A 89 -2.18 4.15 11.79
C GLU A 89 -3.06 5.40 11.67
N SER A 90 -3.00 6.07 10.52
CA SER A 90 -3.79 7.27 10.29
C SER A 90 -5.30 7.00 10.34
N THR A 91 -5.74 5.88 9.77
CA THR A 91 -7.15 5.47 9.79
C THR A 91 -7.61 5.16 11.20
N LEU A 92 -6.77 4.45 11.96
CA LEU A 92 -7.06 4.07 13.33
C LEU A 92 -7.17 5.29 14.24
N LEU A 93 -6.25 6.25 14.12
CA LEU A 93 -6.30 7.51 14.88
C LEU A 93 -7.57 8.32 14.56
N ALA A 94 -7.98 8.37 13.28
CA ALA A 94 -9.21 9.04 12.89
C ALA A 94 -10.45 8.36 13.51
N ASN A 95 -10.50 7.02 13.52
CA ASN A 95 -11.57 6.28 14.17
C ASN A 95 -11.59 6.48 15.70
N ILE A 96 -10.43 6.47 16.34
CA ILE A 96 -10.31 6.74 17.78
C ILE A 96 -10.85 8.15 18.10
N GLU A 97 -10.51 9.14 17.30
CA GLU A 97 -10.99 10.51 17.49
C GLU A 97 -12.51 10.62 17.25
N SER A 98 -13.08 9.83 16.35
CA SER A 98 -14.52 9.80 16.12
C SER A 98 -15.32 9.39 17.37
N PHE A 99 -14.76 8.52 18.24
CA PHE A 99 -15.41 8.16 19.50
C PHE A 99 -15.54 9.34 20.44
N LYS A 100 -14.60 10.29 20.45
CA LYS A 100 -14.68 11.48 21.31
C LYS A 100 -15.74 12.48 20.86
N SER A 101 -16.28 12.30 19.66
CA SER A 101 -17.20 13.23 19.00
C SER A 101 -18.47 12.54 18.51
N VAL A 102 -18.87 11.43 19.17
CA VAL A 102 -20.13 10.75 18.86
C VAL A 102 -21.28 11.76 18.97
N LYS A 103 -21.96 11.96 17.84
CA LYS A 103 -23.03 12.93 17.70
C LYS A 103 -24.22 12.49 18.57
N THR A 104 -24.78 13.42 19.33
CA THR A 104 -26.11 13.23 19.94
C THR A 104 -27.19 13.18 18.86
N LEU A 105 -27.96 12.10 18.86
CA LEU A 105 -29.09 11.89 17.97
C LEU A 105 -30.27 12.75 18.42
N ASN A 106 -30.86 13.51 17.52
CA ASN A 106 -32.05 14.33 17.80
C ASN A 106 -33.23 13.78 17.02
N ALA A 107 -34.40 13.67 17.67
CA ALA A 107 -35.62 13.21 17.01
C ALA A 107 -36.02 14.11 15.82
N ASP A 108 -35.67 15.39 15.87
CA ASP A 108 -35.93 16.35 14.79
C ASP A 108 -35.18 16.02 13.50
N ASP A 109 -34.07 15.27 13.58
CA ASP A 109 -33.28 14.83 12.43
C ASP A 109 -33.99 13.71 11.64
N PHE A 110 -35.10 13.14 12.13
CA PHE A 110 -35.80 12.01 11.54
C PHE A 110 -37.24 12.36 11.15
N ASN A 111 -37.74 11.71 10.09
CA ASN A 111 -39.14 11.70 9.72
C ASN A 111 -39.89 10.70 10.60
N LEU A 112 -40.69 11.21 11.54
CA LEU A 112 -41.38 10.38 12.54
C LEU A 112 -42.77 9.95 12.08
N ASP A 113 -43.22 10.38 10.90
CA ASP A 113 -44.49 9.97 10.33
C ASP A 113 -44.46 8.51 9.85
N ASP A 114 -43.26 7.96 9.66
CA ASP A 114 -43.00 6.60 9.18
C ASP A 114 -42.92 5.56 10.33
N LEU A 115 -43.07 5.98 11.59
CA LEU A 115 -43.03 5.05 12.73
C LEU A 115 -44.24 4.09 12.70
N GLU A 116 -43.98 2.80 12.59
CA GLU A 116 -45.03 1.77 12.50
C GLU A 116 -45.52 1.28 13.88
N ASP A 117 -44.59 0.99 14.79
CA ASP A 117 -44.87 0.23 16.03
C ASP A 117 -44.65 1.04 17.32
N MET A 118 -44.42 2.35 17.23
CA MET A 118 -44.19 3.20 18.40
C MET A 118 -44.67 4.63 18.22
N THR A 119 -44.98 5.30 19.32
CA THR A 119 -45.33 6.72 19.32
C THR A 119 -44.08 7.61 19.22
N GLN A 120 -44.25 8.84 18.76
CA GLN A 120 -43.15 9.82 18.69
C GLN A 120 -42.52 10.12 20.07
N GLU A 121 -43.31 10.06 21.16
CA GLU A 121 -42.78 10.26 22.52
C GLU A 121 -41.98 9.04 23.01
N GLU A 122 -42.41 7.82 22.68
CA GLU A 122 -41.63 6.61 22.94
C GLU A 122 -40.30 6.64 22.17
N PHE A 123 -40.32 7.02 20.88
CA PHE A 123 -39.10 7.16 20.08
C PHE A 123 -38.13 8.20 20.65
N LYS A 124 -38.62 9.36 21.11
CA LYS A 124 -37.80 10.37 21.79
C LYS A 124 -37.17 9.84 23.07
N GLN A 125 -37.87 8.98 23.81
CA GLN A 125 -37.35 8.37 25.03
C GLN A 125 -36.28 7.33 24.71
N GLU A 126 -36.52 6.45 23.74
CA GLU A 126 -35.53 5.49 23.22
C GLU A 126 -34.26 6.20 22.73
N LEU A 127 -34.39 7.30 21.97
CA LEU A 127 -33.23 8.09 21.53
C LEU A 127 -32.42 8.66 22.70
N LYS A 128 -33.04 9.01 23.84
CA LYS A 128 -32.29 9.45 25.04
C LYS A 128 -31.48 8.31 25.65
N GLU A 129 -32.05 7.11 25.67
CA GLU A 129 -31.38 5.91 26.20
C GLU A 129 -30.24 5.47 25.30
N ILE A 130 -30.44 5.53 23.98
CA ILE A 130 -29.40 5.33 22.97
C ILE A 130 -28.29 6.36 23.12
N ASN A 131 -28.61 7.65 23.22
CA ASN A 131 -27.61 8.70 23.42
C ASN A 131 -26.80 8.49 24.70
N SER A 132 -27.44 8.06 25.78
CA SER A 132 -26.76 7.74 27.04
C SER A 132 -25.83 6.54 26.89
N SER A 133 -26.26 5.51 26.16
CA SER A 133 -25.44 4.32 25.85
C SER A 133 -24.26 4.66 24.96
N ASN A 134 -24.48 5.45 23.90
CA ASN A 134 -23.44 5.95 23.01
C ASN A 134 -22.39 6.77 23.76
N MET A 135 -22.80 7.62 24.70
CA MET A 135 -21.90 8.39 25.55
C MET A 135 -21.05 7.48 26.43
N LEU A 136 -21.66 6.48 27.08
CA LEU A 136 -20.93 5.51 27.89
C LEU A 136 -19.90 4.71 27.06
N ILE A 137 -20.29 4.27 25.85
CA ILE A 137 -19.40 3.56 24.92
C ILE A 137 -18.24 4.46 24.50
N SER A 138 -18.52 5.73 24.20
CA SER A 138 -17.52 6.75 23.86
C SER A 138 -16.50 6.94 24.98
N GLU A 139 -16.96 7.06 26.23
CA GLU A 139 -16.10 7.19 27.41
C GLU A 139 -15.24 5.93 27.60
N MET A 140 -15.85 4.74 27.55
CA MET A 140 -15.14 3.46 27.66
C MET A 140 -14.08 3.30 26.57
N ALA A 141 -14.39 3.65 25.32
CA ALA A 141 -13.46 3.60 24.21
C ALA A 141 -12.29 4.56 24.44
N THR A 142 -12.58 5.81 24.82
CA THR A 142 -11.57 6.84 25.10
C THR A 142 -10.61 6.39 26.21
N ASP A 143 -11.15 5.85 27.30
CA ASP A 143 -10.38 5.36 28.43
C ASP A 143 -9.49 4.17 28.04
N TYR A 144 -10.05 3.22 27.27
CA TYR A 144 -9.31 2.06 26.79
C TYR A 144 -8.14 2.46 25.87
N PHE A 145 -8.36 3.37 24.92
CA PHE A 145 -7.29 3.82 24.01
C PHE A 145 -6.22 4.65 24.73
N ARG A 146 -6.60 5.43 25.74
CA ARG A 146 -5.65 6.09 26.63
C ARG A 146 -4.78 5.07 27.36
N GLU A 147 -5.39 4.06 27.98
CA GLU A 147 -4.64 2.99 28.67
C GLU A 147 -3.72 2.21 27.72
N LEU A 148 -4.18 1.89 26.50
CA LEU A 148 -3.35 1.22 25.50
C LEU A 148 -2.10 2.04 25.16
N SER A 149 -2.25 3.35 25.04
CA SER A 149 -1.14 4.27 24.78
C SER A 149 -0.19 4.38 25.98
N GLU A 150 -0.72 4.40 27.20
CA GLU A 150 0.06 4.56 28.44
C GLU A 150 0.82 3.29 28.85
N LYS A 151 0.25 2.11 28.58
CA LYS A 151 0.88 0.80 28.89
C LYS A 151 2.09 0.47 28.00
N GLY A 152 2.48 1.37 27.11
CA GLY A 152 3.69 1.23 26.29
C GLY A 152 3.56 0.17 25.19
N HIS A 153 2.35 -0.20 24.80
CA HIS A 153 2.16 -0.94 23.56
C HIS A 153 2.64 -0.05 22.41
N THR A 154 3.60 -0.53 21.63
CA THR A 154 4.21 0.22 20.52
C THR A 154 4.22 -0.62 19.26
N GLY A 155 4.25 0.06 18.11
CA GLY A 155 4.29 -0.57 16.79
C GLY A 155 3.11 -1.53 16.57
N ASN A 156 3.39 -2.67 15.95
CA ASN A 156 2.35 -3.59 15.46
C ASN A 156 1.40 -4.11 16.54
N THR A 157 1.87 -4.33 17.77
CA THR A 157 1.00 -4.84 18.85
C THR A 157 -0.07 -3.82 19.23
N TYR A 158 0.28 -2.54 19.28
CA TYR A 158 -0.69 -1.48 19.51
C TYR A 158 -1.72 -1.44 18.39
N LEU A 159 -1.28 -1.51 17.13
CA LEU A 159 -2.17 -1.46 15.97
C LEU A 159 -3.19 -2.59 15.94
N VAL A 160 -2.77 -3.81 16.26
CA VAL A 160 -3.68 -4.97 16.32
C VAL A 160 -4.73 -4.76 17.40
N LEU A 161 -4.30 -4.49 18.64
CA LEU A 161 -5.22 -4.32 19.78
C LEU A 161 -6.18 -3.15 19.58
N ALA A 162 -5.66 -2.02 19.10
CA ALA A 162 -6.49 -0.85 18.86
C ALA A 162 -7.45 -1.08 17.69
N SER A 163 -7.05 -1.78 16.62
CA SER A 163 -7.95 -2.12 15.51
C SER A 163 -9.10 -3.03 15.96
N GLU A 164 -8.81 -4.08 16.74
CA GLU A 164 -9.83 -4.98 17.28
C GLU A 164 -10.81 -4.23 18.19
N ALA A 165 -10.30 -3.32 19.03
CA ALA A 165 -11.12 -2.50 19.92
C ALA A 165 -11.99 -1.49 19.17
N VAL A 166 -11.46 -0.82 18.12
CA VAL A 166 -12.26 0.07 17.27
C VAL A 166 -13.43 -0.69 16.66
N GLU A 167 -13.18 -1.86 16.08
CA GLU A 167 -14.23 -2.69 15.47
C GLU A 167 -15.27 -3.12 16.52
N PHE A 168 -14.83 -3.48 17.73
CA PHE A 168 -15.72 -3.82 18.82
C PHE A 168 -16.61 -2.63 19.20
N PHE A 169 -16.05 -1.47 19.53
CA PHE A 169 -16.84 -0.32 19.97
C PHE A 169 -17.76 0.23 18.88
N GLN A 170 -17.32 0.23 17.61
CA GLN A 170 -18.14 0.66 16.48
C GLN A 170 -19.41 -0.19 16.32
N LYS A 171 -19.35 -1.50 16.58
CA LYS A 171 -20.52 -2.40 16.49
C LYS A 171 -21.61 -2.09 17.52
N TRP A 172 -21.25 -1.41 18.61
CA TRP A 172 -22.20 -1.09 19.69
C TRP A 172 -22.75 0.33 19.61
N LEU A 173 -22.17 1.19 18.78
CA LEU A 173 -22.72 2.53 18.56
C LEU A 173 -23.94 2.45 17.65
N MET A 174 -25.03 3.05 18.09
CA MET A 174 -26.20 3.29 17.25
C MET A 174 -26.07 4.66 16.61
N LEU A 175 -25.83 4.70 15.30
CA LEU A 175 -25.69 5.93 14.52
C LEU A 175 -26.92 6.16 13.63
N ASP A 176 -26.98 7.32 12.96
CA ASP A 176 -28.13 7.71 12.12
C ASP A 176 -28.62 6.57 11.21
N GLU A 177 -27.72 5.90 10.47
CA GLU A 177 -28.07 4.78 9.57
C GLU A 177 -28.68 3.58 10.32
N SER A 178 -28.16 3.28 11.52
CA SER A 178 -28.69 2.21 12.38
C SER A 178 -30.06 2.55 12.95
N ILE A 179 -30.34 3.84 13.19
CA ILE A 179 -31.66 4.31 13.62
C ILE A 179 -32.66 4.17 12.47
N GLU A 180 -32.28 4.60 11.27
CA GLU A 180 -33.12 4.48 10.08
C GLU A 180 -33.49 3.02 9.80
N GLU A 181 -32.51 2.11 9.86
CA GLU A 181 -32.73 0.67 9.65
C GLU A 181 -33.58 0.03 10.77
N PHE A 182 -33.27 0.32 12.03
CA PHE A 182 -33.91 -0.35 13.17
C PHE A 182 -35.35 0.13 13.41
N TYR A 183 -35.61 1.44 13.24
CA TYR A 183 -36.92 2.04 13.51
C TYR A 183 -37.75 2.30 12.26
N GLY A 184 -37.22 2.04 11.06
CA GLY A 184 -37.93 2.25 9.81
C GLY A 184 -38.18 3.73 9.48
N VAL A 185 -37.45 4.65 10.12
CA VAL A 185 -37.55 6.10 9.88
C VAL A 185 -36.56 6.53 8.81
N THR A 186 -36.82 7.65 8.14
CA THR A 186 -35.83 8.28 7.24
C THR A 186 -35.30 9.58 7.82
N LYS A 187 -34.05 9.92 7.55
CA LYS A 187 -33.49 11.23 7.92
C LYS A 187 -34.17 12.38 7.15
N LYS A 188 -34.32 13.54 7.79
CA LYS A 188 -34.80 14.77 7.17
C LYS A 188 -33.72 15.50 6.37
#